data_AF-R7JNV6-F1
#
_entry.id   AF-R7JNV6-F1
#
_cell.length_a   1.000
_cell.length_b   1.000
_cell.length_c   1.000
_cell.angle_alpha   90.00
_cell.angle_beta   90.00
_cell.angle_gamma   90.00
#
_symmetry.space_group_name_H-M   'P 1'
#
loop_
_entity.id
_entity.type
_entity.pdbx_description
1 polymer ?
#
loop_
_entity_poly.entity_id
_entity_poly.type
_entity_poly.pdbx_seq_one_letter_code
_entity_poly.pdbx_strand_id
1 'polypeptide(L)'
;MKAAEGYFLRAEGILRGWNMGGGTAQQWYEDGIRTSIKNEVAYKGIEVLAGVTSVSDAEIDAYINGTTLQEDFVDPVDSQNSIKAQNDVCVKWDEGASNEQKLQRIIIQKWIANFPISCEGWAEYRRTGYPKFFPNRVNLSNGTIDTDEQIRRLIYSDNEINTNNAELQKGIELLNQENSSSKFTGDIGGTRVWWDKANVGNF
;
A
#
# COMPACT_ATOMS: atom_id res chain seq x y z
N MET A 1 -13.11 2.10 7.31
CA MET A 1 -12.04 1.52 8.15
C MET A 1 -12.45 0.12 8.57
N LYS A 2 -11.57 -0.87 8.38
CA LYS A 2 -11.82 -2.26 8.82
C LYS A 2 -11.05 -2.53 10.11
N ALA A 3 -11.55 -3.40 10.99
CA ALA A 3 -10.86 -3.73 12.25
C ALA A 3 -9.43 -4.26 12.02
N ALA A 4 -9.23 -5.06 10.95
CA ALA A 4 -7.92 -5.53 10.50
C ALA A 4 -6.89 -4.40 10.32
N GLU A 5 -7.32 -3.27 9.78
CA GLU A 5 -6.48 -2.09 9.56
C GLU A 5 -5.85 -1.58 10.86
N GLY A 6 -6.63 -1.54 11.94
CA GLY A 6 -6.16 -1.13 13.27
C GLY A 6 -5.08 -2.06 13.82
N TYR A 7 -5.18 -3.37 13.56
CA TYR A 7 -4.14 -4.32 13.94
C TYR A 7 -2.84 -4.10 13.16
N PHE A 8 -2.91 -3.89 11.85
CA PHE A 8 -1.72 -3.60 11.05
C PHE A 8 -1.06 -2.25 11.42
N LEU A 9 -1.86 -1.24 11.77
CA LEU A 9 -1.33 0.03 12.31
C LEU A 9 -0.57 -0.17 13.63
N ARG A 10 -1.07 -1.04 14.52
CA ARG A 10 -0.35 -1.40 15.76
C ARG A 10 0.91 -2.22 15.46
N ALA A 11 0.87 -3.13 14.50
CA ALA A 11 2.05 -3.89 14.09
C ALA A 11 3.17 -2.96 13.59
N GLU A 12 2.84 -2.02 12.71
CA GLU A 12 3.77 -1.01 12.21
C GLU A 12 4.25 -0.08 13.34
N GLY A 13 3.34 0.38 14.21
CA GLY A 13 3.69 1.23 15.35
C GLY A 13 4.72 0.58 16.27
N ILE A 14 4.56 -0.72 16.59
CA ILE A 14 5.56 -1.47 17.37
C ILE A 14 6.89 -1.54 16.63
N LEU A 15 6.89 -1.78 15.31
CA LEU A 15 8.11 -1.83 14.48
C LEU A 15 8.84 -0.48 14.47
N ARG A 16 8.11 0.64 14.62
CA ARG A 16 8.63 2.00 14.77
C ARG A 16 9.03 2.37 16.21
N GLY A 17 8.93 1.44 17.15
CA GLY A 17 9.26 1.65 18.57
C GLY A 17 8.21 2.43 19.36
N TRP A 18 6.98 2.54 18.84
CA TRP A 18 5.90 3.25 19.53
C TRP A 18 5.20 2.33 20.54
N ASN A 19 4.67 2.91 21.63
CA ASN A 19 3.85 2.17 22.57
C ASN A 19 2.43 1.98 22.03
N MET A 20 2.13 0.78 21.53
CA MET A 20 0.79 0.42 21.01
C MET A 20 -0.11 -0.27 22.04
N GLY A 21 0.17 -0.11 23.34
CA GLY A 21 -0.62 -0.68 24.42
C GLY A 21 -0.41 -2.18 24.63
N GLY A 22 0.79 -2.69 24.37
CA GLY A 22 1.17 -4.10 24.51
C GLY A 22 1.18 -4.89 23.19
N GLY A 23 1.44 -6.20 23.29
CA GLY A 23 1.59 -7.12 22.15
C GLY A 23 2.92 -6.97 21.40
N THR A 24 3.15 -7.85 20.43
CA THR A 24 4.32 -7.79 19.52
C THR A 24 3.88 -7.40 18.12
N ALA A 25 4.83 -6.97 17.27
CA ALA A 25 4.53 -6.71 15.86
C ALA A 25 3.98 -7.96 15.16
N GLN A 26 4.56 -9.13 15.44
CA GLN A 26 4.08 -10.43 14.95
C GLN A 26 2.63 -10.67 15.36
N GLN A 27 2.32 -10.54 16.66
CA GLN A 27 0.98 -10.80 17.16
C GLN A 27 -0.06 -9.92 16.46
N TRP A 28 0.19 -8.60 16.37
CA TRP A 28 -0.73 -7.69 15.73
C TRP A 28 -0.85 -7.94 14.21
N TYR A 29 0.25 -8.30 13.56
CA TYR A 29 0.24 -8.69 12.16
C TYR A 29 -0.66 -9.91 11.91
N GLU A 30 -0.48 -10.98 12.70
CA GLU A 30 -1.27 -12.22 12.58
C GLU A 30 -2.73 -12.00 12.96
N ASP A 31 -3.01 -11.23 14.02
CA ASP A 31 -4.37 -10.84 14.42
C ASP A 31 -5.08 -10.03 13.33
N GLY A 32 -4.35 -9.19 12.61
CA GLY A 32 -4.87 -8.44 11.46
C GLY A 32 -5.32 -9.37 10.32
N ILE A 33 -4.52 -10.38 9.99
CA ILE A 33 -4.85 -11.39 8.97
C ILE A 33 -6.08 -12.19 9.39
N ARG A 34 -6.09 -12.73 10.61
CA ARG A 34 -7.23 -13.49 11.16
C ARG A 34 -8.51 -12.68 11.10
N THR A 35 -8.43 -11.43 11.57
CA THR A 35 -9.57 -10.51 11.59
C THR A 35 -10.07 -10.24 10.19
N SER A 36 -9.18 -10.00 9.23
CA SER A 36 -9.56 -9.74 7.84
C SER A 36 -10.32 -10.91 7.24
N ILE A 37 -9.76 -12.13 7.32
CA ILE A 37 -10.35 -13.32 6.72
C ILE A 37 -11.72 -13.63 7.36
N LYS A 38 -11.82 -13.61 8.69
CA LYS A 38 -13.08 -13.85 9.41
C LYS A 38 -14.15 -12.82 9.05
N ASN A 39 -13.76 -11.54 8.91
CA ASN A 39 -14.68 -10.48 8.51
C ASN A 39 -15.20 -10.68 7.07
N GLU A 40 -14.33 -11.02 6.12
CA GLU A 40 -14.76 -11.24 4.73
C GLU A 40 -15.75 -12.40 4.61
N VAL A 41 -15.53 -13.51 5.32
CA VAL A 41 -16.46 -14.64 5.36
C VAL A 41 -17.79 -14.23 5.98
N ALA A 42 -17.77 -13.50 7.11
CA ALA A 42 -18.98 -13.05 7.78
C ALA A 42 -19.77 -12.02 6.97
N TYR A 43 -19.10 -11.13 6.23
CA TYR A 43 -19.73 -10.07 5.45
C TYR A 43 -20.30 -10.57 4.12
N LYS A 44 -19.53 -11.39 3.37
CA LYS A 44 -19.93 -11.84 2.02
C LYS A 44 -20.76 -13.12 2.02
N GLY A 45 -20.67 -13.92 3.08
CA GLY A 45 -21.13 -15.31 3.06
C GLY A 45 -20.14 -16.19 2.31
N ILE A 46 -19.93 -17.41 2.81
CA ILE A 46 -18.98 -18.36 2.23
C ILE A 46 -19.38 -18.75 0.81
N GLU A 47 -20.68 -18.80 0.54
CA GLU A 47 -21.28 -19.15 -0.73
C GLU A 47 -21.02 -18.15 -1.86
N VAL A 48 -20.68 -16.90 -1.54
CA VAL A 48 -20.35 -15.86 -2.52
C VAL A 48 -18.84 -15.80 -2.80
N LEU A 49 -18.03 -16.47 -1.97
CA LEU A 49 -16.60 -16.60 -2.16
C LEU A 49 -16.30 -17.77 -3.10
N ALA A 50 -16.10 -17.46 -4.38
CA ALA A 50 -15.87 -18.47 -5.42
C ALA A 50 -14.74 -19.44 -5.03
N GLY A 51 -15.05 -20.73 -4.98
CA GLY A 51 -14.10 -21.80 -4.68
C GLY A 51 -13.80 -22.01 -3.19
N VAL A 52 -14.46 -21.30 -2.28
CA VAL A 52 -14.26 -21.46 -0.83
C VAL A 52 -15.45 -22.21 -0.22
N THR A 53 -15.21 -23.37 0.41
CA THR A 53 -16.26 -24.19 1.05
C THR A 53 -16.27 -24.08 2.57
N SER A 54 -15.12 -23.75 3.17
CA SER A 54 -14.95 -23.53 4.61
C SER A 54 -13.77 -22.61 4.84
N VAL A 55 -13.75 -21.93 6.00
CA VAL A 55 -12.57 -21.25 6.52
C VAL A 55 -12.49 -21.49 8.02
N SER A 56 -11.68 -22.46 8.40
CA SER A 56 -11.36 -22.84 9.78
C SER A 56 -10.16 -22.05 10.30
N ASP A 57 -9.99 -22.01 11.63
CA ASP A 57 -8.79 -21.40 12.23
C ASP A 57 -7.50 -22.09 11.75
N ALA A 58 -7.54 -23.40 11.48
CA ALA A 58 -6.41 -24.15 10.95
C ALA A 58 -6.04 -23.76 9.51
N GLU A 59 -7.03 -23.44 8.66
CA GLU A 59 -6.78 -22.92 7.31
C GLU A 59 -6.19 -21.50 7.35
N ILE A 60 -6.65 -20.67 8.29
CA ILE A 60 -6.06 -19.35 8.54
C ILE A 60 -4.62 -19.48 9.05
N ASP A 61 -4.36 -20.42 9.97
CA ASP A 61 -3.01 -20.72 10.47
C ASP A 61 -2.08 -21.19 9.35
N ALA A 62 -2.58 -22.03 8.45
CA ALA A 62 -1.82 -22.49 7.29
C ALA A 62 -1.44 -21.32 6.37
N TYR A 63 -2.38 -20.39 6.11
CA TYR A 63 -2.09 -19.17 5.35
C TYR A 63 -1.06 -18.28 6.05
N ILE A 64 -1.22 -18.03 7.36
CA ILE A 64 -0.27 -17.23 8.15
C ILE A 64 1.13 -17.83 8.14
N ASN A 65 1.26 -19.16 8.14
CA ASN A 65 2.55 -19.85 8.06
C ASN A 65 3.05 -20.08 6.62
N GLY A 66 2.32 -19.58 5.61
CA GLY A 66 2.66 -19.75 4.21
C GLY A 66 3.98 -19.09 3.83
N THR A 67 4.82 -19.84 3.11
CA THR A 67 6.16 -19.39 2.65
C THR A 67 6.21 -19.11 1.15
N THR A 68 5.08 -19.20 0.45
CA THR A 68 4.99 -18.85 -0.97
C THR A 68 5.23 -17.35 -1.18
N LEU A 69 5.86 -17.01 -2.29
CA LEU A 69 6.13 -15.63 -2.71
C LEU A 69 5.09 -15.19 -3.75
N GLN A 70 5.09 -13.89 -4.07
CA GLN A 70 4.33 -13.37 -5.20
C GLN A 70 4.73 -14.11 -6.49
N GLU A 71 3.75 -14.52 -7.29
CA GLU A 71 3.98 -15.10 -8.61
C GLU A 71 4.30 -14.02 -9.66
N ASP A 72 5.03 -14.42 -10.70
CA ASP A 72 5.19 -13.60 -11.90
C ASP A 72 3.82 -13.39 -12.56
N PHE A 73 3.58 -12.19 -13.09
CA PHE A 73 2.44 -11.97 -13.96
C PHE A 73 2.80 -12.44 -15.38
N VAL A 74 2.08 -13.44 -15.87
CA VAL A 74 2.15 -13.90 -17.26
C VAL A 74 0.87 -13.51 -17.96
N ASP A 75 0.94 -12.56 -18.88
CA ASP A 75 -0.22 -12.13 -19.67
C ASP A 75 -0.57 -13.23 -20.69
N PRO A 76 -1.79 -13.80 -20.65
CA PRO A 76 -2.18 -14.89 -21.54
C PRO A 76 -2.47 -14.45 -22.98
N VAL A 77 -2.55 -13.14 -23.24
CA VAL A 77 -2.86 -12.56 -24.55
C VAL A 77 -1.62 -11.92 -25.19
N ASP A 78 -0.88 -11.12 -24.43
CA ASP A 78 0.30 -10.41 -24.93
C ASP A 78 1.49 -10.55 -23.98
N SER A 79 2.41 -11.45 -24.33
CA SER A 79 3.60 -11.73 -23.52
C SER A 79 4.50 -10.52 -23.27
N GLN A 80 4.37 -9.42 -24.03
CA GLN A 80 5.10 -8.18 -23.77
C GLN A 80 4.64 -7.46 -22.50
N ASN A 81 3.45 -7.79 -21.98
CA ASN A 81 2.95 -7.26 -20.71
C ASN A 81 3.34 -8.13 -19.51
N SER A 82 3.91 -9.32 -19.74
CA SER A 82 4.38 -10.18 -18.66
C SER A 82 5.50 -9.52 -17.86
N ILE A 83 5.45 -9.64 -16.54
CA ILE A 83 6.39 -8.99 -15.64
C ILE A 83 6.68 -9.87 -14.42
N LYS A 84 7.94 -9.85 -13.98
CA LYS A 84 8.37 -10.57 -12.79
C LYS A 84 7.72 -10.02 -11.52
N ALA A 85 7.52 -10.89 -10.53
CA ALA A 85 7.09 -10.50 -9.20
C ALA A 85 7.96 -9.36 -8.64
N GLN A 86 7.34 -8.40 -7.94
CA GLN A 86 8.01 -7.22 -7.40
C GLN A 86 8.23 -7.30 -5.89
N ASN A 87 7.45 -8.13 -5.20
CA ASN A 87 7.52 -8.35 -3.77
C ASN A 87 8.19 -9.69 -3.47
N ASP A 88 9.04 -9.69 -2.46
CA ASP A 88 10.02 -10.74 -2.15
C ASP A 88 9.83 -11.31 -0.73
N VAL A 89 8.69 -11.01 -0.09
CA VAL A 89 8.31 -11.54 1.22
C VAL A 89 7.13 -12.48 1.11
N CYS A 90 7.16 -13.56 1.90
CA CYS A 90 6.01 -14.43 2.12
C CYS A 90 5.14 -13.93 3.28
N VAL A 91 4.00 -14.58 3.49
CA VAL A 91 3.07 -14.24 4.59
C VAL A 91 3.70 -14.51 5.95
N LYS A 92 4.43 -15.61 6.10
CA LYS A 92 5.03 -16.01 7.36
C LYS A 92 5.90 -14.91 7.96
N TRP A 93 5.59 -14.54 9.21
CA TRP A 93 6.40 -13.61 9.97
C TRP A 93 7.80 -14.18 10.21
N ASP A 94 8.80 -13.33 10.04
CA ASP A 94 10.20 -13.65 10.28
C ASP A 94 10.79 -12.62 11.24
N GLU A 95 11.03 -13.05 12.48
CA GLU A 95 11.58 -12.16 13.51
C GLU A 95 13.03 -11.75 13.21
N GLY A 96 13.76 -12.53 12.41
CA GLY A 96 15.12 -12.23 11.97
C GLY A 96 15.20 -11.30 10.74
N ALA A 97 14.08 -11.00 10.09
CA ALA A 97 14.04 -10.13 8.91
C ALA A 97 14.34 -8.66 9.26
N SER A 98 14.77 -7.89 8.26
CA SER A 98 14.98 -6.45 8.43
C SER A 98 13.66 -5.71 8.71
N ASN A 99 13.74 -4.51 9.28
CA ASN A 99 12.55 -3.69 9.50
C ASN A 99 11.81 -3.37 8.18
N GLU A 100 12.52 -3.18 7.08
CA GLU A 100 11.91 -3.01 5.75
C GLU A 100 11.11 -4.24 5.32
N GLN A 101 11.67 -5.44 5.48
CA GLN A 101 10.97 -6.68 5.13
C GLN A 101 9.79 -6.98 6.07
N LYS A 102 9.88 -6.60 7.35
CA LYS A 102 8.77 -6.67 8.30
C LYS A 102 7.66 -5.68 7.91
N LEU A 103 8.02 -4.45 7.54
CA LEU A 103 7.08 -3.43 7.07
C LEU A 103 6.38 -3.86 5.77
N GLN A 104 7.13 -4.38 4.80
CA GLN A 104 6.57 -4.88 3.54
C GLN A 104 5.51 -5.96 3.77
N ARG A 105 5.76 -6.92 4.68
CA ARG A 105 4.75 -7.93 5.07
C ARG A 105 3.49 -7.28 5.63
N ILE A 106 3.66 -6.36 6.59
CA ILE A 106 2.54 -5.65 7.23
C ILE A 106 1.69 -4.92 6.19
N ILE A 107 2.33 -4.13 5.32
CA ILE A 107 1.62 -3.29 4.36
C ILE A 107 0.99 -4.12 3.24
N ILE A 108 1.62 -5.21 2.78
CA ILE A 108 0.99 -6.15 1.82
C ILE A 108 -0.31 -6.70 2.42
N GLN A 109 -0.27 -7.22 3.65
CA GLN A 109 -1.49 -7.79 4.28
C GLN A 109 -2.52 -6.71 4.61
N LYS A 110 -2.09 -5.51 5.02
CA LYS A 110 -2.99 -4.34 5.20
C LYS A 110 -3.67 -3.98 3.88
N TRP A 111 -2.94 -3.94 2.78
CA TRP A 111 -3.48 -3.64 1.45
C TRP A 111 -4.51 -4.68 1.01
N ILE A 112 -4.22 -5.98 1.17
CA ILE A 112 -5.17 -7.07 0.89
C ILE A 112 -6.41 -6.92 1.76
N ALA A 113 -6.24 -6.72 3.07
CA ALA A 113 -7.34 -6.59 4.02
C ALA A 113 -8.23 -5.39 3.72
N ASN A 114 -7.65 -4.28 3.23
CA ASN A 114 -8.38 -3.05 2.96
C ASN A 114 -9.20 -3.07 1.67
N PHE A 115 -9.10 -4.08 0.79
CA PHE A 115 -9.92 -4.13 -0.43
C PHE A 115 -11.43 -3.97 -0.13
N PRO A 116 -12.19 -3.10 -0.84
CA PRO A 116 -11.81 -2.24 -1.98
C PRO A 116 -11.52 -0.77 -1.61
N ILE A 117 -11.05 -0.47 -0.39
CA ILE A 117 -10.71 0.89 0.10
C ILE A 117 -9.42 1.38 -0.59
N SER A 118 -9.56 1.84 -1.83
CA SER A 118 -8.45 2.19 -2.72
C SER A 118 -7.65 3.42 -2.29
N CYS A 119 -8.31 4.46 -1.76
CA CYS A 119 -7.63 5.69 -1.34
C CYS A 119 -6.62 5.42 -0.22
N GLU A 120 -6.99 4.57 0.76
CA GLU A 120 -6.09 4.17 1.85
C GLU A 120 -4.92 3.34 1.31
N GLY A 121 -5.18 2.36 0.44
CA GLY A 121 -4.12 1.57 -0.19
C GLY A 121 -3.13 2.42 -0.98
N TRP A 122 -3.61 3.42 -1.72
CA TRP A 122 -2.75 4.33 -2.48
C TRP A 122 -1.98 5.31 -1.58
N ALA A 123 -2.56 5.75 -0.46
CA ALA A 123 -1.84 6.55 0.53
C ALA A 123 -0.68 5.75 1.15
N GLU A 124 -0.94 4.50 1.55
CA GLU A 124 0.08 3.63 2.16
C GLU A 124 1.23 3.30 1.20
N TYR A 125 0.92 3.04 -0.07
CA TYR A 125 1.95 2.84 -1.09
C TYR A 125 2.81 4.07 -1.31
N ARG A 126 2.21 5.27 -1.38
CA ARG A 126 3.01 6.49 -1.50
C ARG A 126 3.88 6.74 -0.27
N ARG A 127 3.36 6.43 0.93
CA ARG A 127 4.04 6.64 2.20
C ARG A 127 5.20 5.67 2.44
N THR A 128 5.02 4.41 2.07
CA THR A 128 5.94 3.32 2.45
C THR A 128 6.68 2.67 1.27
N GLY A 129 6.19 2.86 0.05
CA GLY A 129 6.62 2.11 -1.14
C GLY A 129 6.00 0.72 -1.26
N TYR A 130 5.15 0.29 -0.31
CA TYR A 130 4.57 -1.05 -0.27
C TYR A 130 3.04 -1.07 -0.45
N PRO A 131 2.47 -2.14 -1.04
CA PRO A 131 3.17 -3.19 -1.76
C PRO A 131 3.89 -2.62 -2.99
N LYS A 132 4.93 -3.29 -3.47
CA LYS A 132 5.58 -2.91 -4.73
C LYS A 132 4.63 -3.27 -5.87
N PHE A 133 4.02 -2.27 -6.49
CA PHE A 133 3.17 -2.46 -7.66
C PHE A 133 3.99 -2.62 -8.94
N PHE A 134 3.41 -3.28 -9.93
CA PHE A 134 3.97 -3.27 -11.28
C PHE A 134 3.98 -1.83 -11.81
N PRO A 135 5.08 -1.36 -12.41
CA PRO A 135 5.11 -0.06 -13.07
C PRO A 135 4.19 -0.03 -14.29
N ASN A 136 3.77 1.17 -14.68
CA ASN A 136 3.04 1.35 -15.93
C ASN A 136 3.93 1.01 -17.12
N ARG A 137 3.52 0.06 -17.97
CA ARG A 137 4.24 -0.28 -19.21
C ARG A 137 4.37 0.93 -20.15
N VAL A 138 3.31 1.73 -20.24
CA VAL A 138 3.25 2.92 -21.08
C VAL A 138 2.99 4.13 -20.19
N ASN A 139 3.95 5.06 -20.15
CA ASN A 139 3.83 6.31 -19.41
C ASN A 139 3.65 7.47 -20.39
N LEU A 140 2.42 7.98 -20.48
CA LEU A 140 2.05 9.12 -21.33
C LEU A 140 1.97 10.45 -20.56
N SER A 141 2.62 10.54 -19.40
CA SER A 141 2.56 11.73 -18.54
C SER A 141 3.34 12.94 -19.09
N ASN A 142 3.96 12.83 -20.27
CA ASN A 142 4.85 13.84 -20.84
C ASN A 142 5.97 14.27 -19.86
N GLY A 143 6.52 13.30 -19.13
CA GLY A 143 7.60 13.52 -18.16
C GLY A 143 7.17 14.11 -16.82
N THR A 144 5.86 14.20 -16.53
CA THR A 144 5.36 14.74 -15.26
C THR A 144 5.20 13.70 -14.14
N ILE A 145 5.30 12.42 -14.49
CA ILE A 145 5.25 11.28 -13.57
C ILE A 145 6.42 10.36 -13.90
N ASP A 146 7.21 10.00 -12.89
CA ASP A 146 8.24 8.97 -13.01
C ASP A 146 7.59 7.58 -13.00
N THR A 147 8.01 6.70 -13.92
CA THR A 147 7.39 5.39 -14.12
C THR A 147 7.58 4.46 -12.91
N ASP A 148 8.73 4.55 -12.25
CA ASP A 148 9.10 3.67 -11.14
C ASP A 148 8.52 4.20 -9.82
N GLU A 149 8.55 5.52 -9.63
CA GLU A 149 7.90 6.14 -8.47
C GLU A 149 6.38 6.09 -8.59
N GLN A 150 5.82 6.10 -9.81
CA GLN A 150 4.38 6.18 -10.13
C GLN A 150 3.71 7.48 -9.64
N ILE A 151 2.40 7.61 -9.84
CA ILE A 151 1.64 8.83 -9.51
C ILE A 151 1.64 9.13 -8.01
N ARG A 152 2.00 10.37 -7.63
CA ARG A 152 2.16 10.82 -6.24
C ARG A 152 0.98 11.66 -5.73
N ARG A 153 0.22 12.27 -6.63
CA ARG A 153 -1.02 13.01 -6.30
C ARG A 153 -1.90 13.20 -7.53
N LEU A 154 -3.14 13.62 -7.30
CA LEU A 154 -3.98 14.20 -8.34
C LEU A 154 -3.70 15.70 -8.44
N ILE A 155 -3.80 16.24 -9.64
CA ILE A 155 -3.68 17.69 -9.89
C ILE A 155 -4.95 18.42 -9.43
N TYR A 156 -4.85 19.73 -9.24
CA TYR A 156 -6.05 20.53 -8.99
C TYR A 156 -6.97 20.52 -10.20
N SER A 157 -8.27 20.66 -9.97
CA SER A 157 -9.26 20.65 -11.04
C SER A 157 -9.24 21.93 -11.87
N ASP A 158 -9.67 21.86 -13.12
CA ASP A 158 -9.82 23.03 -13.99
C ASP A 158 -10.79 24.07 -13.42
N ASN A 159 -11.76 23.67 -12.60
CA ASN A 159 -12.65 24.61 -11.93
C ASN A 159 -11.87 25.54 -11.00
N GLU A 160 -10.95 25.01 -10.17
CA GLU A 160 -10.12 25.85 -9.29
C GLU A 160 -9.24 26.80 -10.09
N ILE A 161 -8.70 26.34 -11.23
CA ILE A 161 -7.90 27.17 -12.14
C ILE A 161 -8.72 28.35 -12.67
N ASN A 162 -9.99 28.13 -13.01
CA ASN A 162 -10.83 29.12 -13.67
C ASN A 162 -11.58 30.04 -12.70
N THR A 163 -11.98 29.54 -11.53
CA THR A 163 -12.85 30.29 -10.60
C THR A 163 -12.15 30.74 -9.33
N ASN A 164 -10.98 30.19 -9.00
CA ASN A 164 -10.29 30.43 -7.73
C ASN A 164 -8.76 30.54 -7.90
N ASN A 165 -8.30 31.05 -9.04
CA ASN A 165 -6.90 31.01 -9.45
C ASN A 165 -5.93 31.60 -8.41
N ALA A 166 -6.31 32.72 -7.78
CA ALA A 166 -5.47 33.39 -6.78
C ALA A 166 -5.19 32.50 -5.56
N GLU A 167 -6.18 31.76 -5.05
CA GLU A 167 -5.99 30.83 -3.92
C GLU A 167 -5.31 29.54 -4.37
N LEU A 168 -5.60 29.07 -5.59
CA LEU A 168 -4.88 27.95 -6.20
C LEU A 168 -3.37 28.21 -6.24
N GLN A 169 -2.93 29.40 -6.67
CA GLN A 169 -1.51 29.72 -6.71
C GLN A 169 -0.85 29.67 -5.32
N LYS A 170 -1.55 30.10 -4.26
CA LYS A 170 -1.06 29.96 -2.88
C LYS A 170 -0.96 28.49 -2.46
N GLY A 171 -1.93 27.66 -2.87
CA GLY A 171 -1.89 26.21 -2.64
C GLY A 171 -0.70 25.54 -3.33
N ILE A 172 -0.39 25.94 -4.57
CA ILE A 172 0.78 25.46 -5.32
C ILE A 172 2.08 25.93 -4.65
N GLU A 173 2.14 27.16 -4.17
CA GLU A 173 3.30 27.66 -3.42
C GLU A 173 3.55 26.82 -2.16
N LEU A 174 2.50 26.56 -1.36
CA LEU A 174 2.61 25.70 -0.18
C LEU A 174 3.02 24.26 -0.55
N LEU A 175 2.41 23.68 -1.59
CA LEU A 175 2.77 22.36 -2.10
C LEU A 175 4.27 22.29 -2.42
N ASN A 176 4.82 23.31 -3.08
CA ASN A 176 6.23 23.35 -3.43
C ASN A 176 7.15 23.47 -2.21
N GLN A 177 6.72 24.19 -1.17
CA GLN A 177 7.46 24.30 0.09
C GLN A 177 7.50 22.98 0.87
N GLU A 178 6.43 22.19 0.82
CA GLU A 178 6.32 20.93 1.56
C GLU A 178 6.83 19.70 0.80
N ASN A 179 6.85 19.79 -0.53
CA ASN A 179 7.32 18.76 -1.45
C ASN A 179 8.79 18.39 -1.18
N SER A 180 9.05 17.09 -1.24
CA SER A 180 10.36 16.49 -1.00
C SER A 180 11.01 15.91 -2.26
N SER A 181 10.29 15.92 -3.40
CA SER A 181 10.80 15.41 -4.68
C SER A 181 11.95 16.28 -5.20
N SER A 182 13.03 15.63 -5.63
CA SER A 182 14.13 16.30 -6.34
C SER A 182 13.88 16.44 -7.85
N LYS A 183 12.84 15.80 -8.38
CA LYS A 183 12.54 15.72 -9.82
C LYS A 183 11.36 16.59 -10.25
N PHE A 184 10.37 16.75 -9.36
CA PHE A 184 9.06 17.31 -9.70
C PHE A 184 8.68 18.44 -8.75
N THR A 185 8.06 19.48 -9.31
CA THR A 185 7.53 20.63 -8.59
C THR A 185 6.27 21.13 -9.31
N GLY A 186 5.45 21.90 -8.63
CA GLY A 186 4.20 22.46 -9.14
C GLY A 186 3.03 21.48 -9.09
N ASP A 187 1.91 21.90 -9.69
CA ASP A 187 0.68 21.11 -9.76
C ASP A 187 0.74 20.02 -10.83
N ILE A 188 1.56 19.00 -10.60
CA ILE A 188 1.70 17.83 -11.47
C ILE A 188 1.57 16.52 -10.69
N GLY A 189 1.37 15.42 -11.42
CA GLY A 189 1.13 14.09 -10.82
C GLY A 189 2.34 13.52 -10.07
N GLY A 190 3.57 13.94 -10.41
CA GLY A 190 4.81 13.52 -9.76
C GLY A 190 5.20 14.31 -8.51
N THR A 191 4.56 15.45 -8.22
CA THR A 191 4.86 16.25 -7.02
C THR A 191 4.37 15.52 -5.77
N ARG A 192 5.23 15.40 -4.75
CA ARG A 192 4.88 14.69 -3.52
C ARG A 192 4.11 15.59 -2.57
N VAL A 193 3.15 15.01 -1.86
CA VAL A 193 2.42 15.70 -0.79
C VAL A 193 3.27 15.74 0.49
N TRP A 194 2.90 16.58 1.47
CA TRP A 194 3.71 16.85 2.67
C TRP A 194 4.26 15.60 3.39
N TRP A 195 3.43 14.56 3.55
CA TRP A 195 3.80 13.33 4.26
C TRP A 195 4.55 12.31 3.39
N ASP A 196 4.55 12.49 2.07
CA ASP A 196 5.25 11.64 1.12
C ASP A 196 6.68 12.17 0.96
N LYS A 197 7.60 11.66 1.80
CA LYS A 197 8.97 12.15 1.91
C LYS A 197 9.95 11.29 1.12
N ALA A 198 10.43 11.77 -0.03
CA ALA A 198 11.46 11.11 -0.84
C ALA A 198 12.85 11.10 -0.19
N ASN A 199 13.09 12.03 0.74
CA ASN A 199 14.38 12.26 1.38
C ASN A 199 14.51 11.58 2.76
N VAL A 200 13.53 10.75 3.14
CA VAL A 200 13.50 10.05 4.43
C VAL A 200 13.13 8.58 4.17
N GLY A 201 13.95 7.64 4.65
CA GLY A 201 13.64 6.21 4.59
C GLY A 201 12.50 5.82 5.54
N ASN A 202 12.00 4.59 5.48
CA ASN A 202 10.94 4.17 6.41
C ASN A 202 11.45 4.05 7.87
N PHE A 203 12.75 3.86 8.07
CA PHE A 203 13.42 3.66 9.36
C PHE A 203 14.74 4.44 9.45
#